data_AF-A0A8A5L5L2-F1
#
_entry.id   AF-A0A8A5L5L2-F1
#
_cell.length_a   1.000
_cell.length_b   1.000
_cell.length_c   1.000
_cell.angle_alpha   90.00
_cell.angle_beta   90.00
_cell.angle_gamma   90.00
#
_symmetry.space_group_name_H-M   'P 1'
#
loop_
_entity.id
_entity.type
_entity.pdbx_description
1 polymer ?
#
loop_
_entity_poly.entity_id
_entity_poly.type
_entity_poly.pdbx_seq_one_letter_code
_entity_poly.pdbx_strand_id
1 'polypeptide(L)'
;MHKMLLIFLLMFITINMVTETFPMMLGFYVLSQAFLYSILMSSLILYSWFSYLLFIIMLGGLLILFIYVISTINDEITNYKSSKMFLVFLSLIMLLLSLYSKNSIMILNNTSTLNKYSNMEMLNFIYLLPLMSVTNSKITIYMFLYLFLTMIVVVWTVDVNKSSMRYF
;
A
#
# COMPACT_ATOMS: atom_id res chain seq x y z
N MET A 1 -16.26 12.71 8.46
CA MET A 1 -15.18 13.40 9.19
C MET A 1 -13.87 12.63 9.13
N HIS A 2 -13.79 11.41 9.68
CA HIS A 2 -12.54 10.63 9.65
C HIS A 2 -12.01 10.35 8.21
N LYS A 3 -12.88 10.04 7.25
CA LYS A 3 -12.48 9.86 5.82
C LYS A 3 -11.88 11.12 5.19
N MET A 4 -12.47 12.28 5.46
CA MET A 4 -11.97 13.57 4.93
C MET A 4 -10.61 13.92 5.52
N LEU A 5 -10.38 13.61 6.81
CA LEU A 5 -9.08 13.78 7.45
C LEU A 5 -8.03 12.85 6.86
N LEU A 6 -8.37 11.58 6.61
CA LEU A 6 -7.47 10.63 5.94
C LEU A 6 -7.10 11.10 4.53
N ILE A 7 -8.05 11.63 3.76
CA ILE A 7 -7.79 12.19 2.43
C ILE A 7 -6.84 13.40 2.51
N PHE A 8 -7.05 14.29 3.49
CA PHE A 8 -6.14 15.42 3.71
C PHE A 8 -4.72 14.96 4.06
N LEU A 9 -4.58 13.92 4.88
CA LEU A 9 -3.27 13.39 5.26
C LEU A 9 -2.56 12.70 4.08
N LEU A 10 -3.31 11.99 3.22
CA LEU A 10 -2.77 11.47 1.96
C LEU A 10 -2.22 12.60 1.08
N MET A 11 -3.00 13.68 0.89
CA MET A 11 -2.54 14.82 0.09
C MET A 11 -1.27 15.43 0.68
N PHE A 12 -1.19 15.60 2.00
CA PHE A 12 0.00 16.12 2.66
C PHE A 12 1.25 15.25 2.42
N ILE A 13 1.12 13.93 2.55
CA ILE A 13 2.23 13.00 2.29
C ILE A 13 2.66 13.06 0.82
N THR A 14 1.71 13.11 -0.12
CA THR A 14 2.03 13.16 -1.56
C THR A 14 2.80 14.43 -1.93
N ILE A 15 2.46 15.58 -1.35
CA ILE A 15 3.19 16.83 -1.58
C ILE A 15 4.62 16.72 -1.05
N ASN A 16 4.80 16.20 0.16
CA ASN A 16 6.14 16.02 0.73
C ASN A 16 6.98 15.06 -0.11
N MET A 17 6.39 13.95 -0.58
CA MET A 17 7.07 12.97 -1.42
C MET A 17 7.68 13.60 -2.68
N VAL A 18 6.97 14.50 -3.37
CA VAL A 18 7.48 15.17 -4.57
C VAL A 18 8.71 16.05 -4.27
N THR A 19 8.85 16.56 -3.04
CA THR A 19 9.94 17.46 -2.65
C THR A 19 11.19 16.76 -2.11
N GLU A 20 11.17 15.44 -2.01
CA GLU A 20 12.19 14.66 -1.30
C GLU A 20 13.14 13.99 -2.29
N THR A 21 14.42 14.28 -2.17
CA THR A 21 15.46 13.76 -3.07
C THR A 21 16.12 12.50 -2.51
N PHE A 22 16.04 12.27 -1.20
CA PHE A 22 16.65 11.13 -0.55
C PHE A 22 15.82 9.86 -0.82
N PRO A 23 16.39 8.86 -1.49
CA PRO A 23 15.61 7.72 -1.97
C PRO A 23 15.14 6.81 -0.81
N MET A 24 15.89 6.75 0.29
CA MET A 24 15.45 6.09 1.52
C MET A 24 14.20 6.77 2.12
N MET A 25 14.17 8.11 2.13
CA MET A 25 13.04 8.89 2.66
C MET A 25 11.82 8.76 1.75
N LEU A 26 12.01 8.78 0.43
CA LEU A 26 10.96 8.45 -0.53
C LEU A 26 10.32 7.09 -0.23
N GLY A 27 11.12 6.06 0.08
CA GLY A 27 10.61 4.75 0.50
C GLY A 27 9.70 4.82 1.73
N PHE A 28 10.10 5.58 2.75
CA PHE A 28 9.27 5.79 3.95
C PHE A 28 7.95 6.52 3.65
N TYR A 29 7.97 7.55 2.79
CA TYR A 29 6.75 8.24 2.38
C TYR A 29 5.78 7.31 1.66
N VAL A 30 6.26 6.50 0.71
CA VAL A 30 5.42 5.53 -0.03
C VAL A 30 4.82 4.49 0.93
N LEU A 31 5.58 4.01 1.90
CA LEU A 31 5.09 3.02 2.87
C LEU A 31 4.00 3.61 3.77
N SER A 32 4.18 4.85 4.23
CA SER A 32 3.15 5.57 5.02
C SER A 32 1.89 5.84 4.21
N GLN A 33 2.03 6.20 2.92
CA GLN A 33 0.91 6.43 2.03
C GLN A 33 0.12 5.15 1.76
N ALA A 34 0.81 4.03 1.52
CA ALA A 34 0.18 2.72 1.28
C ALA A 34 -0.65 2.26 2.49
N PHE A 35 -0.14 2.47 3.71
CA PHE A 35 -0.87 2.17 4.94
C PHE A 35 -2.14 3.02 5.09
N LEU A 36 -2.08 4.32 4.82
CA LEU A 36 -3.26 5.19 4.90
C LEU A 36 -4.28 4.89 3.81
N TYR A 37 -3.80 4.50 2.62
CA TYR A 37 -4.66 4.10 1.52
C TYR A 37 -5.40 2.79 1.82
N SER A 38 -4.76 1.81 2.45
CA SER A 38 -5.42 0.56 2.85
C SER A 38 -6.51 0.82 3.90
N ILE A 39 -6.28 1.72 4.87
CA ILE A 39 -7.29 2.14 5.84
C ILE A 39 -8.47 2.86 5.15
N LEU A 40 -8.18 3.75 4.20
CA LEU A 40 -9.23 4.41 3.41
C LEU A 40 -10.06 3.40 2.62
N MET A 41 -9.41 2.44 1.95
CA MET A 41 -10.10 1.39 1.20
C MET A 41 -10.93 0.48 2.09
N SER A 42 -10.43 0.10 3.26
CA SER A 42 -11.19 -0.66 4.25
C SER A 42 -12.42 0.10 4.76
N SER A 43 -12.39 1.44 4.73
CA SER A 43 -13.54 2.26 5.14
C SER A 43 -14.55 2.48 4.00
N LEU A 44 -14.14 2.33 2.74
CA LEU A 44 -14.97 2.53 1.55
C LEU A 44 -15.66 1.23 1.12
N ILE A 45 -14.93 0.12 1.21
CA ILE A 45 -15.39 -1.20 0.81
C ILE A 45 -15.79 -1.96 2.08
N LEU A 46 -16.97 -2.57 2.07
CA LEU A 46 -17.48 -3.35 3.21
C LEU A 46 -16.59 -4.56 3.56
N TYR A 47 -15.78 -5.01 2.59
CA TYR A 47 -14.92 -6.17 2.68
C TYR A 47 -13.46 -5.76 2.93
N SER A 48 -12.93 -6.16 4.07
CA SER A 48 -11.54 -5.88 4.47
C SER A 48 -10.49 -6.66 3.67
N TRP A 49 -10.88 -7.74 2.98
CA TRP A 49 -9.94 -8.61 2.26
C TRP A 49 -9.27 -7.90 1.08
N PHE A 50 -10.00 -7.05 0.37
CA PHE A 50 -9.42 -6.27 -0.73
C PHE A 50 -8.42 -5.23 -0.22
N SER A 51 -8.72 -4.51 0.87
CA SER A 51 -7.76 -3.59 1.51
C SER A 51 -6.52 -4.30 2.04
N TYR A 52 -6.67 -5.55 2.51
CA TYR A 52 -5.56 -6.37 2.98
C TYR A 52 -4.65 -6.82 1.83
N LEU A 53 -5.21 -7.31 0.72
CA LEU A 53 -4.46 -7.67 -0.49
C LEU A 53 -3.67 -6.47 -1.04
N LEU A 54 -4.31 -5.30 -1.10
CA LEU A 54 -3.68 -4.06 -1.56
C LEU A 54 -2.48 -3.69 -0.68
N PHE A 55 -2.61 -3.85 0.64
CA PHE A 55 -1.52 -3.60 1.57
C PHE A 55 -0.32 -4.55 1.38
N ILE A 56 -0.55 -5.86 1.21
CA ILE A 56 0.52 -6.83 1.01
C ILE A 56 1.27 -6.58 -0.31
N ILE A 57 0.54 -6.36 -1.40
CA ILE A 57 1.16 -6.17 -2.72
C ILE A 57 2.04 -4.90 -2.71
N MET A 58 1.55 -3.82 -2.10
CA MET A 58 2.33 -2.59 -1.97
C MET A 58 3.55 -2.77 -1.07
N LEU A 59 3.43 -3.46 0.08
CA LEU A 59 4.58 -3.76 0.94
C LEU A 59 5.64 -4.62 0.22
N GLY A 60 5.21 -5.67 -0.47
CA GLY A 60 6.11 -6.59 -1.17
C GLY A 60 6.92 -5.89 -2.27
N GLY A 61 6.27 -5.08 -3.10
CA GLY A 61 6.95 -4.33 -4.16
C GLY A 61 7.95 -3.29 -3.63
N LEU A 62 7.60 -2.64 -2.51
CA LEU A 62 8.43 -1.59 -1.92
C LEU A 62 9.69 -2.16 -1.24
N LEU A 63 9.59 -3.34 -0.61
CA LEU A 63 10.74 -4.00 0.02
C LEU A 63 11.82 -4.38 -1.02
N ILE A 64 11.41 -4.85 -2.20
CA ILE A 64 12.35 -5.20 -3.29
C ILE A 64 13.06 -3.94 -3.79
N LEU A 65 12.33 -2.83 -3.96
CA LEU A 65 12.89 -1.54 -4.35
C LEU A 65 13.85 -0.99 -3.28
N PHE A 66 13.51 -1.17 -2.00
CA PHE A 66 14.33 -0.73 -0.87
C PHE A 66 15.70 -1.43 -0.84
N ILE A 67 15.73 -2.75 -1.05
CA ILE A 67 16.98 -3.51 -1.12
C ILE A 67 17.84 -3.02 -2.30
N TYR A 68 17.23 -2.80 -3.46
CA TYR A 68 17.95 -2.30 -4.64
C TYR A 68 18.58 -0.92 -4.40
N VAL A 69 17.82 0.02 -3.85
CA VAL A 69 18.31 1.38 -3.60
C VAL A 69 19.43 1.37 -2.55
N ILE A 70 19.32 0.62 -1.46
CA ILE A 70 20.42 0.52 -0.47
C ILE A 70 21.67 -0.06 -1.10
N SER A 71 21.54 -1.05 -1.99
CA SER A 71 22.70 -1.67 -2.66
C SER A 71 23.41 -0.76 -3.66
N THR A 72 22.80 0.37 -4.05
CA THR A 72 23.32 1.29 -5.08
C THR A 72 23.71 2.66 -4.52
N ILE A 73 23.47 2.93 -3.24
CA ILE A 73 23.89 4.18 -2.60
C ILE A 73 25.38 4.10 -2.29
N ASN A 74 26.18 5.00 -2.89
CA ASN A 74 27.52 5.34 -2.41
C ASN A 74 27.39 6.08 -1.06
N ASP A 75 28.25 5.77 -0.10
CA ASP A 75 28.21 6.21 1.31
C ASP A 75 28.17 7.73 1.56
N GLU A 76 28.37 8.56 0.52
CA GLU A 76 28.48 10.02 0.61
C GLU A 76 27.13 10.76 0.79
N ILE A 77 25.98 10.10 0.62
CA ILE A 77 24.64 10.71 0.70
C ILE A 77 24.12 10.76 2.17
N THR A 78 24.92 10.39 3.17
CA THR A 78 24.47 10.10 4.54
C THR A 78 24.30 11.31 5.47
N ASN A 79 24.32 12.55 4.97
CA ASN A 79 24.06 13.75 5.79
C ASN A 79 22.69 14.37 5.51
N TYR A 80 21.61 13.62 5.73
CA TYR A 80 20.26 14.18 5.72
C TYR A 80 19.80 14.57 7.13
N LYS A 81 19.79 15.88 7.43
CA LYS A 81 19.07 16.44 8.59
C LYS A 81 17.67 16.87 8.14
N SER A 82 16.69 15.97 8.28
CA SER A 82 15.34 16.24 7.83
C SER A 82 14.45 16.75 8.96
N SER A 83 14.33 18.07 9.06
CA SER A 83 13.26 18.71 9.84
C SER A 83 11.86 18.27 9.38
N LYS A 84 11.74 17.74 8.15
CA LYS A 84 10.51 17.22 7.56
C LYS A 84 10.01 15.92 8.22
N MET A 85 10.88 15.03 8.70
CA MET A 85 10.43 13.83 9.44
C MET A 85 9.68 14.18 10.72
N PHE A 86 10.07 15.26 11.40
CA PHE A 86 9.39 15.74 12.59
C PHE A 86 7.95 16.20 12.29
N LEU A 87 7.73 16.85 11.14
CA LEU A 87 6.40 17.27 10.69
C LEU A 87 5.48 16.08 10.40
N VAL A 88 6.02 15.02 9.79
CA VAL A 88 5.29 13.77 9.56
C VAL A 88 4.93 13.14 10.91
N PHE A 89 5.86 13.07 11.85
CA PHE A 89 5.61 12.51 13.18
C PHE A 89 4.53 13.32 13.94
N LEU A 90 4.57 14.65 13.85
CA LEU A 90 3.55 15.52 14.43
C LEU A 90 2.16 15.27 13.82
N SER A 91 2.10 15.05 12.50
CA SER A 91 0.83 14.75 11.81
C SER A 91 0.23 13.42 12.25
N LEU A 92 1.06 12.43 12.56
CA LEU A 92 0.62 11.12 13.07
C LEU A 92 0.09 11.24 14.51
N ILE A 93 0.74 12.03 15.36
CA ILE A 93 0.29 12.29 16.73
C ILE A 93 -1.06 13.02 16.74
N MET A 94 -1.21 14.06 15.90
CA MET A 94 -2.48 14.77 15.74
C MET A 94 -3.59 13.86 15.22
N LEU A 95 -3.26 12.89 14.38
CA LEU A 95 -4.20 11.90 13.90
C LEU A 95 -4.64 10.96 15.03
N LEU A 96 -3.73 10.41 15.82
CA LEU A 96 -4.07 9.56 16.98
C LEU A 96 -5.01 10.29 17.96
N LEU A 97 -4.72 11.55 18.26
CA LEU A 97 -5.57 12.40 19.12
C LEU A 97 -6.98 12.58 18.53
N SER A 98 -7.10 12.74 17.21
CA SER A 98 -8.40 12.89 16.54
C SER A 98 -9.27 11.64 16.65
N LEU A 99 -8.67 10.44 16.65
CA LEU A 99 -9.36 9.15 16.74
C LEU A 99 -9.95 8.91 18.13
N TYR A 100 -9.21 9.26 19.17
CA TYR A 100 -9.67 9.09 20.55
C TYR A 100 -10.87 9.97 20.91
N SER A 101 -11.01 11.14 20.27
CA SER A 101 -12.00 12.15 20.67
C SER A 101 -13.47 11.79 20.39
N LYS A 102 -13.74 10.86 19.45
CA LYS A 102 -15.14 10.57 19.02
C LYS A 102 -15.58 9.12 19.13
N ASN A 103 -14.66 8.15 19.20
CA ASN A 103 -15.02 6.73 19.13
C ASN A 103 -15.29 6.07 20.49
N SER A 104 -14.75 6.58 21.60
CA SER A 104 -15.00 5.95 22.92
C SER A 104 -16.45 6.03 23.38
N ILE A 105 -17.24 6.99 22.87
CA ILE A 105 -18.63 7.22 23.31
C ILE A 105 -19.65 6.56 22.36
N MET A 106 -19.30 6.30 21.09
CA MET A 106 -20.25 5.82 20.08
C MET A 106 -20.21 4.30 19.86
N ILE A 107 -19.14 3.62 20.31
CA ILE A 107 -18.96 2.17 20.14
C ILE A 107 -19.84 1.35 21.09
N LEU A 108 -20.25 1.89 22.25
CA LEU A 108 -21.12 1.16 23.17
C LEU A 108 -22.60 1.10 22.74
N ASN A 109 -23.07 1.97 21.83
CA ASN A 109 -24.52 2.12 21.58
C ASN A 109 -25.04 1.47 20.29
N ASN A 110 -24.19 0.87 19.44
CA ASN A 110 -24.62 0.32 18.14
C ASN A 110 -24.59 -1.21 18.07
N THR A 111 -25.36 -1.86 18.95
CA THR A 111 -25.62 -3.31 18.91
C THR A 111 -26.44 -3.73 17.68
N SER A 112 -27.07 -2.79 16.97
CA SER A 112 -27.83 -3.04 15.73
C SER A 112 -26.96 -3.25 14.47
N THR A 113 -25.65 -3.00 14.56
CA THR A 113 -24.72 -3.23 13.44
C THR A 113 -24.20 -4.66 13.38
N LEU A 114 -24.21 -5.40 14.51
CA LEU A 114 -23.74 -6.79 14.61
C LEU A 114 -24.50 -7.74 13.68
N ASN A 115 -25.82 -7.58 13.54
CA ASN A 115 -26.66 -8.44 12.67
C ASN A 115 -26.47 -8.17 11.17
N LYS A 116 -25.78 -7.09 10.77
CA LYS A 116 -25.42 -6.87 9.35
C LYS A 116 -24.14 -7.62 8.97
N TYR A 117 -23.27 -7.94 9.92
CA TYR A 117 -22.00 -8.62 9.62
C TYR A 117 -22.19 -10.09 9.22
N SER A 118 -23.22 -10.78 9.74
CA SER A 118 -23.52 -12.17 9.35
C SER A 118 -23.96 -12.30 7.89
N ASN A 119 -24.70 -11.33 7.34
CA ASN A 119 -25.03 -11.29 5.91
C ASN A 119 -23.86 -10.86 5.02
N MET A 120 -22.81 -10.23 5.58
CA MET A 120 -21.65 -9.77 4.83
C MET A 120 -20.68 -10.91 4.48
N GLU A 121 -20.61 -11.97 5.28
CA GLU A 121 -19.80 -13.14 4.94
C GLU A 121 -20.33 -13.89 3.71
N MET A 122 -21.65 -13.96 3.54
CA MET A 122 -22.25 -14.53 2.33
C MET A 122 -22.04 -13.63 1.09
N LEU A 123 -22.01 -12.31 1.30
CA LEU A 123 -21.68 -11.35 0.25
C LEU A 123 -20.21 -11.37 -0.19
N ASN A 124 -19.26 -11.74 0.69
CA ASN A 124 -17.85 -11.94 0.34
C ASN A 124 -17.70 -12.96 -0.80
N PHE A 125 -18.38 -14.11 -0.69
CA PHE A 125 -18.40 -15.13 -1.74
C PHE A 125 -19.02 -14.58 -3.03
N ILE A 126 -20.14 -13.85 -2.93
CA ILE A 126 -20.89 -13.29 -4.07
C ILE A 126 -20.06 -12.27 -4.88
N TYR A 127 -19.11 -11.56 -4.29
CA TYR A 127 -18.24 -10.61 -5.02
C TYR A 127 -16.99 -11.24 -5.64
N LEU A 128 -16.58 -12.43 -5.19
CA LEU A 128 -15.46 -13.19 -5.77
C LEU A 128 -15.89 -14.12 -6.90
N LEU A 129 -17.11 -14.64 -6.81
CA LEU A 129 -17.75 -15.47 -7.83
C LEU A 129 -17.76 -14.87 -9.25
N PRO A 130 -17.96 -13.54 -9.46
CA PRO A 130 -17.93 -12.93 -10.77
C PRO A 130 -16.55 -13.00 -11.41
N LEU A 131 -15.46 -13.04 -10.64
CA LEU A 131 -14.10 -13.13 -11.19
C LEU A 131 -13.85 -14.49 -11.86
N MET A 132 -14.50 -15.54 -11.34
CA MET A 132 -14.50 -16.90 -11.88
C MET A 132 -15.70 -17.19 -12.80
N SER A 133 -16.53 -16.17 -13.08
CA SER A 133 -17.63 -16.33 -14.04
C SER A 133 -17.13 -16.56 -15.46
N VAL A 134 -17.92 -17.26 -16.27
CA VAL A 134 -17.58 -17.61 -17.65
C VAL A 134 -17.24 -16.37 -18.49
N THR A 135 -17.87 -15.22 -18.22
CA THR A 135 -17.59 -13.95 -18.91
C THR A 135 -16.22 -13.36 -18.56
N ASN A 136 -15.79 -13.49 -17.29
CA ASN A 136 -14.52 -12.94 -16.82
C ASN A 136 -13.35 -13.93 -16.93
N SER A 137 -13.62 -15.21 -17.23
CA SER A 137 -12.60 -16.25 -17.44
C SER A 137 -11.55 -15.89 -18.50
N LYS A 138 -11.92 -15.10 -19.52
CA LYS A 138 -10.96 -14.61 -20.52
C LYS A 138 -9.95 -13.64 -19.90
N ILE A 139 -10.41 -12.74 -19.02
CA ILE A 139 -9.56 -11.77 -18.34
C ILE A 139 -8.58 -12.51 -17.41
N THR A 140 -9.03 -13.55 -16.71
CA THR A 140 -8.14 -14.33 -15.83
C THR A 140 -7.05 -15.04 -16.64
N ILE A 141 -7.41 -15.67 -17.78
CA ILE A 141 -6.42 -16.29 -18.69
C ILE A 141 -5.39 -15.26 -19.18
N TYR A 142 -5.82 -14.05 -19.56
CA TYR A 142 -4.89 -12.99 -19.97
C TYR A 142 -3.93 -12.58 -18.84
N MET A 143 -4.42 -12.44 -17.60
CA MET A 143 -3.57 -12.09 -16.45
C MET A 143 -2.52 -13.17 -16.16
N PHE A 144 -2.88 -14.45 -16.27
CA PHE A 144 -1.93 -15.55 -16.11
C PHE A 144 -0.85 -15.54 -17.18
N LEU A 145 -1.24 -15.37 -18.46
CA LEU A 145 -0.29 -15.28 -19.57
C LEU A 145 0.65 -14.07 -19.42
N TYR A 146 0.12 -12.93 -18.95
CA TYR A 146 0.93 -11.74 -18.69
C TYR A 146 2.01 -12.01 -17.63
N LEU A 147 1.62 -12.55 -16.46
CA LEU A 147 2.58 -12.88 -15.40
C LEU A 147 3.62 -13.90 -15.87
N PHE A 148 3.21 -14.93 -16.62
CA PHE A 148 4.12 -15.92 -17.19
C PHE A 148 5.14 -15.29 -18.15
N LEU A 149 4.67 -14.41 -19.05
CA LEU A 149 5.55 -13.71 -19.98
C LEU A 149 6.52 -12.80 -19.24
N THR A 150 6.08 -12.06 -18.21
CA THR A 150 6.98 -11.23 -17.41
C THR A 150 8.08 -12.05 -16.72
N MET A 151 7.79 -13.27 -16.26
CA MET A 151 8.80 -14.16 -15.70
C MET A 151 9.86 -14.55 -16.73
N ILE A 152 9.46 -14.91 -17.95
CA ILE A 152 10.40 -15.24 -19.04
C ILE A 152 11.29 -14.03 -19.37
N VAL A 153 10.69 -12.85 -19.51
CA VAL A 153 11.44 -11.61 -19.79
C VAL A 153 12.44 -11.32 -18.68
N VAL A 154 12.06 -11.46 -17.40
CA VAL A 154 12.97 -11.25 -16.26
C VAL A 154 14.13 -12.23 -16.25
N VAL A 155 13.91 -13.52 -16.56
CA VAL A 155 15.02 -14.49 -16.66
C VAL A 155 15.98 -14.09 -17.78
N TRP A 156 15.43 -13.70 -18.94
CA TRP A 156 16.24 -13.28 -20.08
C TRP A 156 17.07 -12.01 -19.79
N THR A 157 16.51 -11.01 -19.10
CA THR A 157 17.26 -9.80 -18.71
C THR A 157 18.37 -10.10 -17.71
N VAL A 158 18.16 -11.03 -16.77
CA VAL A 158 19.21 -11.46 -15.82
C VAL A 158 20.35 -12.19 -16.52
N ASP A 159 20.06 -13.06 -17.49
CA ASP A 159 21.09 -13.83 -18.19
C ASP A 159 21.98 -12.95 -19.09
N VAL A 160 21.41 -11.93 -19.74
CA VAL A 160 22.19 -10.93 -20.49
C VAL A 160 23.15 -10.18 -19.56
N ASN A 161 22.70 -9.74 -18.39
CA ASN A 161 23.54 -9.01 -17.44
C ASN A 161 24.64 -9.89 -16.81
N LYS A 162 24.40 -11.19 -16.59
CA LYS A 162 25.45 -12.11 -16.12
C LYS A 162 26.61 -12.25 -17.12
N SER A 163 26.36 -12.06 -18.42
CA SER A 163 27.41 -12.11 -19.44
C SER A 163 28.38 -10.92 -19.35
N SER A 164 27.91 -9.72 -18.97
CA SER A 164 28.75 -8.52 -18.85
C SER A 164 29.52 -8.43 -17.53
N MET A 165 29.06 -9.11 -16.47
CA MET A 165 29.68 -9.11 -15.14
C MET A 165 30.82 -10.15 -15.00
N ARG A 166 31.19 -10.88 -16.06
CA ARG A 166 32.34 -11.83 -16.03
C ARG A 166 33.72 -11.15 -16.07
N TYR A 167 33.78 -9.85 -16.30
CA TYR A 167 35.03 -9.10 -16.46
C TYR A 167 35.40 -8.21 -15.25
N PHE A 168 34.74 -8.39 -14.11
CA PHE A 168 35.16 -7.83 -12.82
C PHE A 168 35.18 -8.92 -11.76
#